data_AF-A0A7C2U3F8-F1
#
_entry.id   AF-A0A7C2U3F8-F1
#
_cell.length_a   1.000
_cell.length_b   1.000
_cell.length_c   1.000
_cell.angle_alpha   90.00
_cell.angle_beta   90.00
_cell.angle_gamma   90.00
#
_symmetry.space_group_name_H-M   'P 1'
#
loop_
_entity.id
_entity.type
_entity.pdbx_description
1 polymer ?
#
loop_
_entity_poly.entity_id
_entity_poly.type
_entity_poly.pdbx_seq_one_letter_code
_entity_poly.pdbx_strand_id
1 'polypeptide(L)'
;MVGWFIVYQLVPLAFLALLAGGIWAAVVAWRRRQDLDEEVATQQREALAKRLYLYLASFASLAVATVGLALVIAYVLDTVFEPPLAGQRSGTLALGLVLALVWGLSWLWHSGRLRALLRDDPDEAGSLMRQGYLHAVLLAAAGTAAYGLADSLRQAFGAQDFRGLSIGLLVAWGGVWAYHFWLARAAPGAQPASGAHGLYLHLVSLGSVVATGVGVGLLLALVLNEAYERLLEPTGPTLLRQGLWQRARDYVALTVSGGVLWASHWPLARAGFRGWWVRHLYLYLFALAGGAATFLVAAVITVGGALAWALEAVDTTAEVHFRFLTGTVAALVLGAALWAYHWLEVQGEQATALALAAARRTYGYLMAALGLGAVAAAVIVLAALAVNAGVEAADPRALDPDWWRGQLAAALSLGIVGVPTWALHWWQRQSRAADPEEQRATSRRLYVRAAAVASLLAGLGGLSHFLYVLLDAVLDGRAGGDILRQSQWSLAVVAAAIAFGPYHWLVMMEDQRREAKVPPAPRLAKAVTVLVPGDGEPFVQGLEERLGGRVRVLQRADPGVALPALSPEAIGEVAERIARAPGQRVLVVADAEGVRVYSY
;
A
#
# COMPACT_ATOMS: atom_id res chain seq x y z
N MET A 1 -2.06 30.59 -16.25
CA MET A 1 -0.77 29.87 -16.08
C MET A 1 -0.14 30.02 -14.69
N VAL A 2 -0.45 31.03 -13.87
CA VAL A 2 0.11 31.21 -12.50
C VAL A 2 -0.41 30.17 -11.48
N GLY A 3 -1.63 29.65 -11.65
CA GLY A 3 -2.24 28.68 -10.71
C GLY A 3 -1.52 27.33 -10.62
N TRP A 4 -1.03 26.79 -11.75
CA TRP A 4 -0.30 25.52 -11.75
C TRP A 4 1.09 25.64 -11.13
N PHE A 5 1.74 26.79 -11.28
CA PHE A 5 3.06 27.05 -10.69
C PHE A 5 3.04 26.97 -9.16
N ILE A 6 2.00 27.49 -8.52
CA ILE A 6 1.80 27.41 -7.07
C ILE A 6 1.49 25.97 -6.63
N VAL A 7 0.66 25.24 -7.37
CA VAL A 7 0.35 23.83 -7.07
C VAL A 7 1.61 22.97 -7.10
N TYR A 8 2.49 23.12 -8.10
CA TYR A 8 3.76 22.37 -8.17
C TYR A 8 4.75 22.71 -7.05
N GLN A 9 4.79 23.95 -6.56
CA GLN A 9 5.63 24.33 -5.42
C GLN A 9 5.06 23.85 -4.08
N LEU A 10 3.75 23.60 -4.00
CA LEU A 10 3.09 23.14 -2.79
C LEU A 10 3.03 21.61 -2.67
N VAL A 11 3.27 20.83 -3.73
CA VAL A 11 3.28 19.35 -3.64
C VAL A 11 4.27 18.83 -2.58
N PRO A 12 5.54 19.31 -2.52
CA PRO A 12 6.46 18.91 -1.45
C PRO A 12 5.93 19.33 -0.07
N LEU A 13 5.34 20.51 0.06
CA LEU A 13 4.82 21.02 1.33
C LEU A 13 3.56 20.29 1.80
N ALA A 14 2.67 19.90 0.89
CA ALA A 14 1.49 19.08 1.15
C ALA A 14 1.88 17.65 1.55
N PHE A 15 2.88 17.08 0.87
CA PHE A 15 3.45 15.78 1.24
C PHE A 15 4.07 15.82 2.64
N LEU A 16 4.86 16.85 2.94
CA LEU A 16 5.45 17.08 4.26
C LEU A 16 4.40 17.30 5.35
N ALA A 17 3.30 18.01 5.05
CA ALA A 17 2.19 18.23 5.97
C ALA A 17 1.42 16.93 6.27
N LEU A 18 1.18 16.08 5.26
CA LEU A 18 0.57 14.76 5.43
C LEU A 18 1.46 13.82 6.26
N LEU A 19 2.78 13.89 6.04
CA LEU A 19 3.78 13.14 6.83
C LEU A 19 3.79 13.59 8.29
N ALA A 20 3.81 14.91 8.53
CA ALA A 20 3.73 15.48 9.88
C ALA A 20 2.41 15.11 10.58
N GLY A 21 1.28 15.15 9.86
CA GLY A 21 -0.03 14.71 10.36
C GLY A 21 -0.09 13.22 10.68
N GLY A 22 0.53 12.37 9.86
CA GLY A 22 0.64 10.93 10.10
C GLY A 22 1.49 10.59 11.33
N ILE A 23 2.61 11.29 11.51
CA ILE A 23 3.47 11.16 12.70
C ILE A 23 2.70 11.61 13.95
N TRP A 24 1.98 12.73 13.88
CA TRP A 24 1.14 13.21 14.98
C TRP A 24 0.05 12.18 15.35
N ALA A 25 -0.65 11.63 14.35
CA ALA A 25 -1.68 10.61 14.58
C ALA A 25 -1.11 9.32 15.19
N ALA A 26 0.07 8.87 14.76
CA ALA A 26 0.75 7.70 15.31
C ALA A 26 1.15 7.89 16.78
N VAL A 27 1.64 9.08 17.12
CA VAL A 27 1.99 9.45 18.51
C VAL A 27 0.75 9.53 19.40
N VAL A 28 -0.34 10.12 18.91
CA VAL A 28 -1.63 10.19 19.64
C VAL A 28 -2.21 8.79 19.86
N ALA A 29 -2.14 7.90 18.85
CA ALA A 29 -2.63 6.53 18.96
C ALA A 29 -1.80 5.68 19.93
N TRP A 30 -0.48 5.89 19.96
CA TRP A 30 0.43 5.25 20.92
C TRP A 30 0.17 5.73 22.35
N ARG A 31 -0.07 7.03 22.53
CA ARG A 31 -0.35 7.66 23.83
C ARG A 31 -1.64 7.13 24.48
N ARG A 32 -2.68 6.84 23.70
CA ARG A 32 -3.93 6.22 24.21
C ARG A 32 -3.73 4.82 24.82
N ARG A 33 -2.55 4.20 24.65
CA ARG A 33 -2.26 2.87 25.19
C ARG A 33 -1.52 2.87 26.52
N GLN A 34 -1.09 4.02 27.02
CA GLN A 34 -0.37 4.14 28.30
C GLN A 34 -1.09 5.12 29.21
N ASP A 35 -2.11 4.63 29.91
CA ASP A 35 -2.57 5.23 31.17
C ASP A 35 -1.71 4.65 32.29
N LEU A 36 -1.20 5.51 33.19
CA LEU A 36 -1.05 5.33 34.64
C LEU A 36 -0.41 6.59 35.31
N ASP A 37 -1.01 6.97 36.43
CA ASP A 37 -0.64 7.84 37.59
C ASP A 37 -0.22 9.32 37.42
N GLU A 38 -0.90 10.21 38.14
CA GLU A 38 -1.08 11.64 37.82
C GLU A 38 0.08 12.61 38.11
N GLU A 39 1.05 12.31 38.99
CA GLU A 39 2.12 13.29 39.34
C GLU A 39 3.49 12.99 38.73
N VAL A 40 3.93 11.73 38.72
CA VAL A 40 5.15 11.30 38.00
C VAL A 40 4.93 11.38 36.48
N ALA A 41 3.68 11.18 36.03
CA ALA A 41 3.36 11.33 34.61
C ALA A 41 3.47 12.77 34.13
N THR A 42 3.31 13.82 34.95
CA THR A 42 3.34 15.21 34.47
C THR A 42 4.75 15.61 34.02
N GLN A 43 5.77 15.33 34.83
CA GLN A 43 7.17 15.60 34.46
C GLN A 43 7.63 14.74 33.27
N GLN A 44 7.23 13.46 33.23
CA GLN A 44 7.51 12.60 32.08
C GLN A 44 6.77 13.05 30.81
N ARG A 45 5.54 13.55 30.93
CA ARG A 45 4.74 14.10 29.82
C ARG A 45 5.37 15.37 29.26
N GLU A 46 5.85 16.27 30.12
CA GLU A 46 6.54 17.49 29.70
C GLU A 46 7.86 17.16 29.00
N ALA A 47 8.65 16.24 29.55
CA ALA A 47 9.89 15.78 28.91
C ALA A 47 9.63 15.15 27.53
N LEU A 48 8.60 14.31 27.41
CA LEU A 48 8.22 13.67 26.15
C LEU A 48 7.67 14.67 25.14
N ALA A 49 6.83 15.63 25.57
CA ALA A 49 6.33 16.69 24.70
C ALA A 49 7.47 17.57 24.16
N LYS A 50 8.46 17.88 25.00
CA LYS A 50 9.66 18.62 24.61
C LYS A 50 10.51 17.83 23.62
N ARG A 51 10.72 16.52 23.84
CA ARG A 51 11.43 15.64 22.88
C ARG A 51 10.69 15.60 21.53
N LEU A 52 9.38 15.40 21.55
CA LEU A 52 8.54 15.40 20.33
C LEU A 52 8.64 16.72 19.57
N TYR A 53 8.50 17.84 20.28
CA TYR A 53 8.64 19.17 19.70
C TYR A 53 10.00 19.34 19.03
N LEU A 54 11.10 18.95 19.69
CA LEU A 54 12.44 19.09 19.12
C LEU A 54 12.60 18.30 17.82
N TYR A 55 12.09 17.06 17.74
CA TYR A 55 12.14 16.27 16.51
C TYR A 55 11.26 16.84 15.39
N LEU A 56 10.02 17.23 15.70
CA LEU A 56 9.10 17.82 14.72
C LEU A 56 9.60 19.18 14.20
N ALA A 57 10.09 20.03 15.10
CA ALA A 57 10.62 21.34 14.74
C ALA A 57 11.93 21.21 13.94
N SER A 58 12.78 20.24 14.28
CA SER A 58 13.97 19.91 13.47
C SER A 58 13.56 19.42 12.07
N PHE A 59 12.54 18.57 11.95
CA PHE A 59 12.05 18.07 10.66
C PHE A 59 11.50 19.19 9.79
N ALA A 60 10.59 20.00 10.35
CA ALA A 60 9.99 21.13 9.65
C ALA A 60 11.05 22.15 9.22
N SER A 61 11.99 22.48 10.13
CA SER A 61 13.06 23.44 9.82
C SER A 61 13.99 22.93 8.73
N LEU A 62 14.39 21.66 8.78
CA LEU A 62 15.21 21.06 7.71
C LEU A 62 14.48 21.09 6.37
N ALA A 63 13.20 20.69 6.35
CA ALA A 63 12.44 20.61 5.12
C ALA A 63 12.30 21.99 4.45
N VAL A 64 11.92 23.03 5.22
CA VAL A 64 11.79 24.40 4.70
C VAL A 64 13.15 24.98 4.29
N ALA A 65 14.20 24.74 5.07
CA ALA A 65 15.55 25.18 4.71
C ALA A 65 16.02 24.54 3.40
N THR A 66 15.71 23.26 3.19
CA THR A 66 16.07 22.51 1.97
C THR A 66 15.31 23.02 0.75
N VAL A 67 14.03 23.39 0.90
CA VAL A 67 13.27 24.09 -0.15
C VAL A 67 13.93 25.44 -0.48
N GLY A 68 14.32 26.21 0.54
CA GLY A 68 15.06 27.46 0.34
C GLY A 68 16.35 27.26 -0.43
N LEU A 69 17.15 26.26 -0.04
CA LEU A 69 18.39 25.91 -0.72
C LEU A 69 18.15 25.49 -2.18
N ALA A 70 17.12 24.69 -2.44
CA ALA A 70 16.73 24.31 -3.80
C ALA A 70 16.38 25.54 -4.66
N LEU A 71 15.68 26.54 -4.09
CA LEU A 71 15.37 27.80 -4.79
C LEU A 71 16.60 28.67 -5.07
N VAL A 72 17.56 28.71 -4.14
CA VAL A 72 18.84 29.41 -4.37
C VAL A 72 19.62 28.74 -5.49
N ILE A 73 19.75 27.40 -5.47
CA ILE A 73 20.39 26.64 -6.54
C ILE A 73 19.65 26.88 -7.86
N ALA A 74 18.32 26.84 -7.84
CA ALA A 74 17.49 27.11 -9.01
C ALA A 74 17.80 28.47 -9.62
N TYR A 75 17.82 29.52 -8.81
CA TYR A 75 18.13 30.87 -9.27
C TYR A 75 19.52 30.98 -9.91
N VAL A 76 20.54 30.37 -9.30
CA VAL A 76 21.90 30.36 -9.85
C VAL A 76 21.92 29.67 -11.20
N LEU A 77 21.29 28.49 -11.31
CA LEU A 77 21.21 27.74 -12.55
C LEU A 77 20.44 28.50 -13.62
N ASP A 78 19.26 29.04 -13.28
CA ASP A 78 18.45 29.84 -14.20
C ASP A 78 19.23 31.06 -14.71
N THR A 79 20.04 31.70 -13.86
CA THR A 79 20.86 32.86 -14.26
C THR A 79 22.00 32.48 -15.22
N VAL A 80 22.58 31.28 -15.04
CA VAL A 80 23.68 30.79 -15.88
C VAL A 80 23.19 30.28 -17.23
N PHE A 81 22.08 29.55 -17.26
CA PHE A 81 21.58 28.88 -18.47
C PHE A 81 20.53 29.69 -19.24
N GLU A 82 19.75 30.55 -18.56
CA GLU A 82 18.78 31.46 -19.18
C GLU A 82 18.86 32.86 -18.55
N PRO A 83 19.87 33.68 -18.93
CA PRO A 83 20.10 34.99 -18.34
C PRO A 83 18.82 35.84 -18.40
N PRO A 84 18.22 36.23 -17.26
CA PRO A 84 16.99 36.98 -17.27
C PRO A 84 17.20 38.38 -17.88
N LEU A 85 16.17 38.89 -18.56
CA LEU A 85 16.06 40.33 -18.78
C LEU A 85 16.08 41.02 -17.39
N ALA A 86 16.93 42.04 -17.24
CA ALA A 86 17.25 42.63 -15.95
C ALA A 86 15.99 43.02 -15.14
N GLY A 87 15.88 42.51 -13.90
CA GLY A 87 14.88 42.94 -12.90
C GLY A 87 13.73 41.97 -12.58
N GLN A 88 13.51 40.89 -13.35
CA GLN A 88 12.28 40.10 -13.23
C GLN A 88 12.29 38.94 -12.19
N ARG A 89 13.46 38.56 -11.63
CA ARG A 89 13.62 37.33 -10.81
C ARG A 89 14.18 37.52 -9.37
N SER A 90 14.32 38.75 -8.86
CA SER A 90 14.91 39.01 -7.52
C SER A 90 14.10 38.42 -6.35
N GLY A 91 12.78 38.28 -6.49
CA GLY A 91 11.90 37.74 -5.45
C GLY A 91 12.15 36.26 -5.11
N THR A 92 12.50 35.43 -6.10
CA THR A 92 12.75 33.99 -5.88
C THR A 92 14.06 33.74 -5.13
N LEU A 93 15.12 34.49 -5.46
CA LEU A 93 16.38 34.43 -4.72
C LEU A 93 16.18 34.90 -3.28
N ALA A 94 15.50 36.03 -3.08
CA ALA A 94 15.22 36.56 -1.74
C ALA A 94 14.42 35.56 -0.90
N LEU A 95 13.37 34.95 -1.46
CA LEU A 95 12.61 33.90 -0.80
C LEU A 95 13.50 32.69 -0.48
N GLY A 96 14.29 32.21 -1.45
CA GLY A 96 15.20 31.09 -1.26
C GLY A 96 16.21 31.34 -0.14
N LEU A 97 16.83 32.51 -0.11
CA LEU A 97 17.77 32.93 0.94
C LEU A 97 17.09 33.05 2.30
N VAL A 98 15.92 33.68 2.38
CA VAL A 98 15.16 33.80 3.64
C VAL A 98 14.80 32.42 4.18
N LEU A 99 14.27 31.54 3.33
CA LEU A 99 13.91 30.17 3.73
C LEU A 99 15.15 29.38 4.15
N ALA A 100 16.24 29.41 3.38
CA ALA A 100 17.47 28.68 3.68
C ALA A 100 18.16 29.19 4.95
N LEU A 101 18.28 30.51 5.13
CA LEU A 101 18.99 31.09 6.26
C LEU A 101 18.18 31.00 7.55
N VAL A 102 16.94 31.48 7.58
CA VAL A 102 16.14 31.51 8.81
C VAL A 102 15.85 30.09 9.29
N TRP A 103 15.37 29.22 8.40
CA TRP A 103 15.03 27.85 8.77
C TRP A 103 16.27 26.96 8.88
N GLY A 104 17.34 27.25 8.15
CA GLY A 104 18.63 26.57 8.32
C GLY A 104 19.24 26.83 9.69
N LEU A 105 19.22 28.08 10.15
CA LEU A 105 19.65 28.44 11.51
C LEU A 105 18.75 27.80 12.57
N SER A 106 17.42 27.79 12.35
CA SER A 106 16.49 27.05 13.21
C SER A 106 16.85 25.56 13.27
N TRP A 107 17.11 24.91 12.13
CA TRP A 107 17.50 23.51 12.08
C TRP A 107 18.84 23.25 12.77
N LEU A 108 19.85 24.12 12.57
CA LEU A 108 21.14 24.01 13.26
C LEU A 108 20.97 24.10 14.78
N TRP A 109 20.10 24.99 15.26
CA TRP A 109 19.77 25.09 16.68
C TRP A 109 19.07 23.82 17.21
N HIS A 110 18.01 23.35 16.56
CA HIS A 110 17.28 22.15 16.97
C HIS A 110 18.15 20.88 16.89
N SER A 111 18.93 20.71 15.82
CA SER A 111 19.86 19.59 15.65
C SER A 111 21.04 19.66 16.64
N GLY A 112 21.46 20.85 17.06
CA GLY A 112 22.41 21.04 18.15
C GLY A 112 21.84 20.55 19.48
N ARG A 113 20.59 20.91 19.78
CA ARG A 113 19.87 20.42 20.98
C ARG A 113 19.66 18.91 20.97
N LEU A 114 19.31 18.33 19.81
CA LEU A 114 19.20 16.87 19.67
C LEU A 114 20.55 16.16 19.85
N ARG A 115 21.65 16.76 19.36
CA ARG A 115 23.00 16.22 19.60
C ARG A 115 23.42 16.31 21.06
N ALA A 116 23.05 17.39 21.76
CA ALA A 116 23.28 17.50 23.20
C ALA A 116 22.47 16.42 23.96
N LEU A 117 21.20 16.25 23.62
CA LEU A 117 20.35 15.20 24.20
C LEU A 117 20.96 13.81 24.02
N LEU A 118 21.53 13.51 22.86
CA LEU A 118 22.21 12.23 22.60
C LEU A 118 23.51 12.03 23.38
N ARG A 119 24.17 13.12 23.79
CA ARG A 119 25.37 13.03 24.65
C ARG A 119 24.97 12.78 26.10
N ASP A 120 23.87 13.38 26.53
CA ASP A 120 23.37 13.30 27.91
C ASP A 120 22.60 11.98 28.15
N ASP A 121 21.90 11.47 27.14
CA ASP A 121 21.07 10.25 27.16
C ASP A 121 21.45 9.33 25.97
N PRO A 122 22.42 8.40 26.15
CA PRO A 122 22.86 7.49 25.09
C PRO A 122 21.75 6.59 24.54
N ASP A 123 20.73 6.28 25.36
CA ASP A 123 19.60 5.43 24.96
C ASP A 123 18.70 6.12 23.92
N GLU A 124 18.74 7.46 23.85
CA GLU A 124 18.03 8.25 22.85
C GLU A 124 18.48 7.90 21.42
N ALA A 125 19.69 7.34 21.23
CA ALA A 125 20.19 6.90 19.93
C ALA A 125 19.28 5.84 19.29
N GLY A 126 18.69 4.96 20.12
CA GLY A 126 17.76 3.90 19.72
C GLY A 126 16.29 4.27 19.82
N SER A 127 15.95 5.50 20.22
CA SER A 127 14.57 5.89 20.50
C SER A 127 13.67 5.83 19.26
N LEU A 128 12.40 5.49 19.47
CA LEU A 128 11.38 5.49 18.40
C LEU A 128 11.21 6.88 17.78
N MET A 129 11.35 7.94 18.58
CA MET A 129 11.24 9.32 18.08
C MET A 129 12.38 9.67 17.13
N ARG A 130 13.62 9.32 17.48
CA ARG A 130 14.79 9.53 16.62
C ARG A 130 14.69 8.72 15.33
N GLN A 131 14.33 7.44 15.45
CA GLN A 131 14.14 6.58 14.30
C GLN A 131 13.00 7.10 13.41
N GLY A 132 11.88 7.53 13.99
CA GLY A 132 10.78 8.14 13.25
C GLY A 132 11.23 9.39 12.50
N TYR A 133 11.95 10.30 13.17
CA TYR A 133 12.51 11.51 12.57
C TYR A 133 13.43 11.19 11.38
N LEU A 134 14.44 10.33 11.56
CA LEU A 134 15.42 10.01 10.51
C LEU A 134 14.75 9.40 9.28
N HIS A 135 13.82 8.47 9.49
CA HIS A 135 13.14 7.79 8.39
C HIS A 135 12.07 8.66 7.71
N ALA A 136 11.46 9.61 8.44
CA ALA A 136 10.61 10.63 7.84
C ALA A 136 11.41 11.58 6.94
N VAL A 137 12.60 12.03 7.39
CA VAL A 137 13.51 12.82 6.55
C VAL A 137 13.93 12.05 5.31
N LEU A 138 14.34 10.79 5.48
CA LEU A 138 14.73 9.93 4.36
C LEU A 138 13.60 9.74 3.35
N LEU A 139 12.36 9.50 3.82
CA LEU A 139 11.21 9.32 2.94
C LEU A 139 10.91 10.60 2.14
N ALA A 140 10.87 11.76 2.80
CA ALA A 140 10.64 13.04 2.15
C ALA A 140 11.74 13.40 1.16
N ALA A 141 12.99 13.17 1.54
CA ALA A 141 14.14 13.45 0.69
C ALA A 141 14.21 12.50 -0.52
N ALA A 142 13.97 11.20 -0.33
CA ALA A 142 13.93 10.25 -1.44
C ALA A 142 12.84 10.58 -2.46
N GLY A 143 11.60 10.87 -1.99
CA GLY A 143 10.49 11.22 -2.88
C GLY A 143 10.73 12.52 -3.65
N THR A 144 11.22 13.56 -2.97
CA THR A 144 11.47 14.87 -3.60
C THR A 144 12.68 14.84 -4.53
N ALA A 145 13.75 14.12 -4.15
CA ALA A 145 14.91 13.92 -5.03
C ALA A 145 14.54 13.09 -6.27
N ALA A 146 13.68 12.07 -6.13
CA ALA A 146 13.18 11.29 -7.26
C ALA A 146 12.35 12.14 -8.23
N TYR A 147 11.51 13.03 -7.71
CA TYR A 147 10.80 14.00 -8.53
C TYR A 147 11.78 14.93 -9.25
N GLY A 148 12.76 15.50 -8.54
CA GLY A 148 13.81 16.33 -9.14
C GLY A 148 14.60 15.59 -10.22
N LEU A 149 14.91 14.29 -10.02
CA LEU A 149 15.55 13.43 -11.00
C LEU A 149 14.68 13.24 -12.25
N ALA A 150 13.41 12.84 -12.09
CA ALA A 150 12.48 12.67 -13.19
C ALA A 150 12.34 13.96 -14.01
N ASP A 151 12.20 15.08 -13.32
CA ASP A 151 11.98 16.38 -13.93
C ASP A 151 13.25 16.94 -14.61
N SER A 152 14.43 16.64 -14.07
CA SER A 152 15.73 16.93 -14.70
C SER A 152 15.96 16.06 -15.93
N LEU A 153 15.58 14.78 -15.89
CA LEU A 153 15.65 13.87 -17.04
C LEU A 153 14.71 14.33 -18.16
N ARG A 154 13.49 14.76 -17.83
CA ARG A 154 12.55 15.36 -18.80
C ARG A 154 13.19 16.54 -19.54
N GLN A 155 13.86 17.43 -18.82
CA GLN A 155 14.58 18.56 -19.44
C GLN A 155 15.75 18.09 -20.31
N ALA A 156 16.57 17.16 -19.81
CA ALA A 156 17.69 16.60 -20.56
C ALA A 156 17.24 15.92 -21.86
N PHE A 157 16.03 15.35 -21.88
CA PHE A 157 15.41 14.74 -23.05
C PHE A 157 14.62 15.74 -23.92
N GLY A 158 14.59 17.03 -23.54
CA GLY A 158 13.89 18.11 -24.21
C GLY A 158 12.37 18.10 -24.03
N ALA A 159 11.84 17.31 -23.08
CA ALA A 159 10.41 17.17 -22.81
C ALA A 159 9.75 18.43 -22.27
N GLN A 160 10.54 19.28 -21.64
CA GLN A 160 10.13 20.58 -21.12
C GLN A 160 11.32 21.54 -21.17
N ASP A 161 11.02 22.83 -21.06
CA ASP A 161 12.02 23.90 -20.99
C ASP A 161 12.88 23.80 -19.72
N PHE A 162 14.05 24.42 -19.77
CA PHE A 162 14.97 24.41 -18.65
C PHE A 162 14.37 25.12 -17.43
N ARG A 163 14.51 24.48 -16.27
CA ARG A 163 14.04 24.92 -14.97
C ARG A 163 15.07 24.52 -13.93
N GLY A 164 15.83 25.48 -13.43
CA GLY A 164 16.84 25.28 -12.40
C GLY A 164 16.28 24.63 -11.13
N LEU A 165 14.97 24.79 -10.86
CA LEU A 165 14.31 24.17 -9.71
C LEU A 165 14.41 22.66 -9.70
N SER A 166 14.37 21.99 -10.84
CA SER A 166 14.38 20.53 -10.92
C SER A 166 15.72 19.95 -10.47
N ILE A 167 16.80 20.56 -10.94
CA ILE A 167 18.16 20.24 -10.52
C ILE A 167 18.38 20.69 -9.07
N GLY A 168 17.85 21.87 -8.69
CA GLY A 168 17.89 22.37 -7.31
C GLY A 168 17.24 21.41 -6.32
N LEU A 169 16.07 20.84 -6.66
CA LEU A 169 15.39 19.83 -5.86
C LEU A 169 16.21 18.53 -5.78
N LEU A 170 16.72 18.04 -6.92
CA LEU A 170 17.56 16.85 -6.97
C LEU A 170 18.81 16.99 -6.09
N VAL A 171 19.52 18.11 -6.21
CA VAL A 171 20.79 18.34 -5.51
C VAL A 171 20.55 18.59 -4.02
N ALA A 172 19.64 19.49 -3.66
CA ALA A 172 19.39 19.84 -2.26
C ALA A 172 18.80 18.65 -1.49
N TRP A 173 17.74 18.02 -2.01
CA TRP A 173 17.12 16.88 -1.33
C TRP A 173 17.94 15.59 -1.46
N GLY A 174 18.67 15.39 -2.57
CA GLY A 174 19.62 14.29 -2.70
C GLY A 174 20.77 14.40 -1.69
N GLY A 175 21.26 15.62 -1.43
CA GLY A 175 22.25 15.88 -0.38
C GLY A 175 21.71 15.60 1.02
N VAL A 176 20.48 16.05 1.31
CA VAL A 176 19.79 15.75 2.58
C VAL A 176 19.59 14.23 2.74
N TRP A 177 19.16 13.55 1.69
CA TRP A 177 18.98 12.10 1.67
C TRP A 177 20.30 11.40 1.95
N ALA A 178 21.37 11.73 1.23
CA ALA A 178 22.69 11.12 1.40
C ALA A 178 23.25 11.31 2.81
N TYR A 179 23.16 12.54 3.35
CA TYR A 179 23.61 12.85 4.70
C TYR A 179 22.82 12.07 5.77
N HIS A 180 21.49 12.04 5.69
CA HIS A 180 20.66 11.34 6.66
C HIS A 180 20.73 9.81 6.50
N PHE A 181 20.99 9.32 5.29
CA PHE A 181 21.18 7.89 5.02
C PHE A 181 22.49 7.42 5.67
N TRP A 182 23.56 8.18 5.49
CA TRP A 182 24.81 7.94 6.19
C TRP A 182 24.64 8.00 7.71
N LEU A 183 23.94 9.02 8.23
CA LEU A 183 23.68 9.17 9.66
C LEU A 183 22.86 8.02 10.26
N ALA A 184 21.86 7.54 9.52
CA ALA A 184 21.04 6.40 9.93
C ALA A 184 21.86 5.10 9.96
N ARG A 185 22.83 4.95 9.06
CA ARG A 185 23.70 3.77 8.98
C ARG A 185 24.86 3.81 9.99
N ALA A 186 25.37 5.00 10.33
CA ALA A 186 26.47 5.19 11.26
C ALA A 186 26.06 5.20 12.74
N ALA A 187 24.75 5.25 13.05
CA ALA A 187 24.28 5.33 14.43
C ALA A 187 24.60 4.03 15.21
N PRO A 188 25.17 4.12 16.43
CA PRO A 188 25.32 2.98 17.33
C PRO A 188 23.93 2.38 17.63
N GLY A 189 23.78 1.06 17.48
CA GLY A 189 22.47 0.43 17.63
C GLY A 189 21.50 0.70 16.48
N ALA A 190 21.98 1.14 15.31
CA ALA A 190 21.26 1.05 14.03
C ALA A 190 20.92 -0.41 13.74
N GLN A 191 19.91 -0.93 14.43
CA GLN A 191 19.45 -2.29 14.22
C GLN A 191 18.84 -2.31 12.82
N PRO A 192 19.35 -3.13 11.89
CA PRO A 192 18.71 -3.35 10.58
C PRO A 192 17.29 -3.93 10.70
N ALA A 193 16.79 -4.12 11.93
CA ALA A 193 15.46 -4.61 12.27
C ALA A 193 14.50 -3.54 12.83
N SER A 194 14.84 -2.24 12.82
CA SER A 194 13.92 -1.21 13.32
C SER A 194 12.70 -1.05 12.42
N GLY A 195 11.49 -1.01 13.01
CA GLY A 195 10.25 -0.92 12.24
C GLY A 195 10.16 0.35 11.37
N ALA A 196 10.76 1.47 11.82
CA ALA A 196 10.82 2.69 11.02
C ALA A 196 11.68 2.52 9.76
N HIS A 197 12.80 1.80 9.87
CA HIS A 197 13.67 1.50 8.72
C HIS A 197 12.98 0.61 7.70
N GLY A 198 12.34 -0.45 8.17
CA GLY A 198 11.52 -1.30 7.31
C GLY A 198 10.43 -0.49 6.62
N LEU A 199 9.70 0.37 7.33
CA LEU A 199 8.60 1.15 6.77
C LEU A 199 9.08 2.05 5.64
N TYR A 200 10.18 2.78 5.88
CA TYR A 200 10.83 3.62 4.88
C TYR A 200 11.16 2.83 3.60
N LEU A 201 11.86 1.70 3.73
CA LEU A 201 12.28 0.91 2.57
C LEU A 201 11.09 0.40 1.74
N HIS A 202 10.01 -0.04 2.40
CA HIS A 202 8.82 -0.55 1.71
C HIS A 202 7.99 0.57 1.08
N LEU A 203 7.88 1.74 1.72
CA LEU A 203 7.17 2.90 1.13
C LEU A 203 7.91 3.46 -0.09
N VAL A 204 9.24 3.58 -0.04
CA VAL A 204 10.04 4.02 -1.20
C VAL A 204 9.98 2.97 -2.31
N SER A 205 10.10 1.68 -1.99
CA SER A 205 9.95 0.61 -2.97
C SER A 205 8.56 0.63 -3.63
N LEU A 206 7.50 0.92 -2.86
CA LEU A 206 6.14 1.00 -3.37
C LEU A 206 5.97 2.18 -4.33
N GLY A 207 6.35 3.39 -3.91
CA GLY A 207 6.24 4.57 -4.76
C GLY A 207 7.05 4.42 -6.06
N SER A 208 8.24 3.85 -5.96
CA SER A 208 9.14 3.65 -7.10
C SER A 208 8.69 2.54 -8.06
N VAL A 209 8.14 1.42 -7.58
CA VAL A 209 7.59 0.37 -8.47
C VAL A 209 6.34 0.87 -9.20
N VAL A 210 5.50 1.68 -8.55
CA VAL A 210 4.33 2.30 -9.19
C VAL A 210 4.76 3.28 -10.27
N ALA A 211 5.71 4.18 -9.96
CA ALA A 211 6.23 5.13 -10.95
C ALA A 211 6.87 4.42 -12.16
N THR A 212 7.70 3.42 -11.90
CA THR A 212 8.32 2.60 -12.96
C THR A 212 7.27 1.87 -13.78
N GLY A 213 6.28 1.26 -13.13
CA GLY A 213 5.20 0.54 -13.78
C GLY A 213 4.39 1.46 -14.70
N VAL A 214 3.98 2.63 -14.23
CA VAL A 214 3.27 3.62 -15.06
C VAL A 214 4.10 4.03 -16.26
N GLY A 215 5.38 4.36 -16.07
CA GLY A 215 6.27 4.72 -17.18
C GLY A 215 6.43 3.59 -18.21
N VAL A 216 6.67 2.35 -17.75
CA VAL A 216 6.80 1.18 -18.62
C VAL A 216 5.49 0.88 -19.35
N GLY A 217 4.35 0.95 -18.66
CA GLY A 217 3.02 0.72 -19.25
C GLY A 217 2.70 1.74 -20.34
N LEU A 218 2.99 3.02 -20.12
CA LEU A 218 2.80 4.08 -21.11
C LEU A 218 3.76 3.96 -22.29
N LEU A 219 5.02 3.57 -22.06
CA LEU A 219 5.97 3.27 -23.14
C LEU A 219 5.51 2.09 -24.00
N LEU A 220 5.04 1.01 -23.36
CA LEU A 220 4.53 -0.15 -24.07
C LEU A 220 3.27 0.20 -24.86
N ALA A 221 2.34 0.96 -24.28
CA ALA A 221 1.15 1.46 -24.97
C ALA A 221 1.52 2.35 -26.16
N LEU A 222 2.51 3.22 -26.03
CA LEU A 222 3.02 4.06 -27.12
C LEU A 222 3.55 3.21 -28.28
N VAL A 223 4.38 2.22 -27.99
CA VAL A 223 4.94 1.30 -29.00
C VAL A 223 3.84 0.50 -29.68
N LEU A 224 2.87 0.00 -28.92
CA LEU A 224 1.72 -0.73 -29.46
C LEU A 224 0.81 0.17 -30.30
N ASN A 225 0.62 1.43 -29.91
CA ASN A 225 -0.17 2.40 -30.67
C ASN A 225 0.50 2.74 -32.01
N GLU A 226 1.81 2.96 -32.01
CA GLU A 226 2.56 3.15 -33.26
C GLU A 226 2.49 1.90 -34.16
N ALA A 227 2.58 0.70 -33.58
CA ALA A 227 2.43 -0.53 -34.34
C ALA A 227 1.01 -0.66 -34.94
N TYR A 228 -0.02 -0.28 -34.18
CA TYR A 228 -1.41 -0.27 -34.61
C TYR A 228 -1.64 0.71 -35.77
N GLU A 229 -1.19 1.95 -35.64
CA GLU A 229 -1.29 2.97 -36.71
C GLU A 229 -0.62 2.49 -38.00
N ARG A 230 0.55 1.85 -37.93
CA ARG A 230 1.23 1.31 -39.13
C ARG A 230 0.57 0.10 -39.76
N LEU A 231 -0.10 -0.72 -38.97
CA LEU A 231 -0.83 -1.88 -39.49
C LEU A 231 -2.03 -1.43 -40.34
N LEU A 232 -2.65 -0.31 -39.99
CA LEU A 232 -3.85 0.22 -40.67
C LEU A 232 -3.52 1.25 -41.76
N GLU A 233 -2.49 2.07 -41.57
CA GLU A 233 -2.02 3.05 -42.55
C GLU A 233 -0.52 2.86 -42.90
N PRO A 234 -0.15 1.84 -43.72
CA PRO A 234 1.25 1.52 -44.03
C PRO A 234 2.04 2.63 -44.74
N THR A 235 1.34 3.54 -45.40
CA THR A 235 1.90 4.66 -46.18
C THR A 235 1.87 6.01 -45.43
N GLY A 236 1.40 6.03 -44.19
CA GLY A 236 1.39 7.23 -43.35
C GLY A 236 2.81 7.77 -43.06
N PRO A 237 2.96 9.07 -42.71
CA PRO A 237 4.25 9.65 -42.41
C PRO A 237 4.94 8.89 -41.27
N THR A 238 6.18 8.47 -41.50
CA THR A 238 6.95 7.70 -40.53
C THR A 238 7.37 8.58 -39.34
N LEU A 239 6.72 8.39 -38.19
CA LEU A 239 7.09 9.04 -36.92
C LEU A 239 8.39 8.47 -36.30
N LEU A 240 9.10 7.62 -37.05
CA LEU A 240 10.00 6.55 -36.65
C LEU A 240 11.24 6.93 -35.82
N ARG A 241 11.48 8.21 -35.52
CA ARG A 241 12.52 8.57 -34.55
C ARG A 241 12.26 9.87 -33.83
N GLN A 242 11.92 10.95 -34.54
CA GLN A 242 11.72 12.26 -33.92
C GLN A 242 10.35 12.38 -33.23
N GLY A 243 9.28 11.87 -33.86
CA GLY A 243 7.93 11.86 -33.28
C GLY A 243 7.78 10.90 -32.10
N LEU A 244 8.30 9.68 -32.23
CA LEU A 244 8.28 8.69 -31.15
C LEU A 244 9.07 9.12 -29.93
N TRP A 245 10.28 9.65 -30.11
CA TRP A 245 11.08 10.15 -29.00
C TRP A 245 10.38 11.31 -28.28
N GLN A 246 9.78 12.25 -29.02
CA GLN A 246 9.04 13.37 -28.44
C GLN A 246 7.88 12.94 -27.53
N ARG A 247 7.21 11.84 -27.87
CA ARG A 247 6.13 11.27 -27.04
C ARG A 247 6.66 10.37 -25.92
N ALA A 248 7.78 9.67 -26.14
CA ALA A 248 8.33 8.70 -25.20
C ALA A 248 9.13 9.33 -24.05
N ARG A 249 9.82 10.44 -24.29
CA ARG A 249 10.77 11.08 -23.36
C ARG A 249 10.25 11.31 -21.94
N ASP A 250 8.99 11.70 -21.78
CA ASP A 250 8.38 11.89 -20.46
C ASP A 250 8.26 10.57 -19.68
N TYR A 251 7.89 9.51 -20.38
CA TYR A 251 7.72 8.19 -19.82
C TYR A 251 9.07 7.53 -19.56
N VAL A 252 10.07 7.73 -20.45
CA VAL A 252 11.45 7.29 -20.22
C VAL A 252 12.02 7.91 -18.96
N ALA A 253 11.84 9.23 -18.78
CA ALA A 253 12.30 9.92 -17.57
C ALA A 253 11.67 9.31 -16.30
N LEU A 254 10.36 9.08 -16.30
CA LEU A 254 9.64 8.47 -15.17
C LEU A 254 10.09 7.03 -14.90
N THR A 255 10.24 6.21 -15.95
CA THR A 255 10.72 4.82 -15.86
C THR A 255 12.11 4.75 -15.27
N VAL A 256 13.03 5.61 -15.73
CA VAL A 256 14.41 5.61 -15.25
C VAL A 256 14.48 6.09 -13.80
N SER A 257 13.79 7.19 -13.47
CA SER A 257 13.81 7.72 -12.09
C SER A 257 13.20 6.73 -11.09
N GLY A 258 12.05 6.15 -11.42
CA GLY A 258 11.41 5.12 -10.60
C GLY A 258 12.27 3.86 -10.52
N GLY A 259 12.80 3.41 -11.64
CA GLY A 259 13.56 2.16 -11.73
C GLY A 259 14.84 2.20 -10.91
N VAL A 260 15.56 3.33 -10.92
CA VAL A 260 16.76 3.53 -10.10
C VAL A 260 16.42 3.48 -8.60
N LEU A 261 15.33 4.14 -8.18
CA LEU A 261 14.89 4.10 -6.78
C LEU A 261 14.45 2.71 -6.36
N TRP A 262 13.71 2.00 -7.21
CA TRP A 262 13.25 0.65 -6.92
C TRP A 262 14.42 -0.32 -6.83
N ALA A 263 15.33 -0.30 -7.81
CA ALA A 263 16.51 -1.16 -7.85
C ALA A 263 17.46 -0.92 -6.66
N SER A 264 17.48 0.27 -6.08
CA SER A 264 18.30 0.58 -4.90
C SER A 264 17.64 0.20 -3.58
N HIS A 265 16.31 0.33 -3.44
CA HIS A 265 15.61 0.13 -2.16
C HIS A 265 14.99 -1.25 -2.01
N TRP A 266 14.49 -1.83 -3.09
CA TRP A 266 13.81 -3.11 -3.04
C TRP A 266 14.72 -4.26 -2.60
N PRO A 267 15.98 -4.40 -3.07
CA PRO A 267 16.87 -5.46 -2.59
C PRO A 267 17.14 -5.38 -1.08
N LEU A 268 17.23 -4.17 -0.52
CA LEU A 268 17.40 -3.94 0.91
C LEU A 268 16.15 -4.32 1.69
N ALA A 269 14.97 -3.93 1.20
CA ALA A 269 13.69 -4.34 1.75
C ALA A 269 13.53 -5.86 1.70
N ARG A 270 13.89 -6.47 0.57
CA ARG A 270 13.81 -7.90 0.28
C ARG A 270 14.67 -8.73 1.24
N ALA A 271 15.90 -8.30 1.50
CA ALA A 271 16.85 -9.02 2.37
C ALA A 271 16.45 -9.01 3.85
N GLY A 272 15.75 -7.97 4.32
CA GLY A 272 15.39 -7.78 5.74
C GLY A 272 13.90 -8.06 6.07
N PHE A 273 13.55 -7.89 7.34
CA PHE A 273 12.15 -7.78 7.83
C PHE A 273 11.21 -8.96 7.52
N ARG A 274 11.74 -10.18 7.39
CA ARG A 274 10.92 -11.40 7.29
C ARG A 274 10.00 -11.52 8.52
N GLY A 275 8.72 -11.85 8.30
CA GLY A 275 7.73 -11.96 9.38
C GLY A 275 7.12 -10.62 9.85
N TRP A 276 7.60 -9.47 9.37
CA TRP A 276 7.09 -8.17 9.79
C TRP A 276 5.80 -7.79 9.04
N TRP A 277 4.83 -7.18 9.73
CA TRP A 277 3.48 -6.96 9.18
C TRP A 277 3.43 -5.97 8.00
N VAL A 278 4.31 -4.97 7.97
CA VAL A 278 4.37 -4.01 6.85
C VAL A 278 4.90 -4.68 5.58
N ARG A 279 5.81 -5.65 5.70
CA ARG A 279 6.25 -6.46 4.56
C ARG A 279 5.07 -7.22 3.96
N HIS A 280 4.24 -7.81 4.82
CA HIS A 280 3.02 -8.48 4.38
C HIS A 280 2.05 -7.50 3.72
N LEU A 281 1.87 -6.30 4.28
CA LEU A 281 1.04 -5.26 3.68
C LEU A 281 1.55 -4.86 2.28
N TYR A 282 2.86 -4.63 2.14
CA TYR A 282 3.50 -4.33 0.86
C TYR A 282 3.28 -5.45 -0.16
N LEU A 283 3.64 -6.68 0.19
CA LEU A 283 3.61 -7.82 -0.72
C LEU A 283 2.17 -8.17 -1.12
N TYR A 284 1.26 -8.30 -0.16
CA TYR A 284 -0.09 -8.80 -0.43
C TYR A 284 -1.05 -7.72 -0.91
N LEU A 285 -1.10 -6.56 -0.23
CA LEU A 285 -2.10 -5.53 -0.54
C LEU A 285 -1.68 -4.65 -1.71
N PHE A 286 -0.43 -4.20 -1.73
CA PHE A 286 0.00 -3.20 -2.70
C PHE A 286 0.61 -3.82 -3.95
N ALA A 287 1.50 -4.79 -3.79
CA ALA A 287 2.23 -5.34 -4.92
C ALA A 287 1.44 -6.44 -5.63
N LEU A 288 1.02 -7.47 -4.90
CA LEU A 288 0.27 -8.61 -5.45
C LEU A 288 -1.14 -8.21 -5.88
N ALA A 289 -1.93 -7.62 -4.97
CA ALA A 289 -3.28 -7.18 -5.31
C ALA A 289 -3.29 -5.96 -6.24
N GLY A 290 -2.29 -5.08 -6.20
CA GLY A 290 -2.17 -3.97 -7.17
C GLY A 290 -1.86 -4.45 -8.60
N GLY A 291 -0.93 -5.40 -8.76
CA GLY A 291 -0.67 -6.03 -10.05
C GLY A 291 -1.88 -6.79 -10.59
N ALA A 292 -2.51 -7.61 -9.74
CA ALA A 292 -3.74 -8.34 -10.10
C ALA A 292 -4.90 -7.39 -10.44
N ALA A 293 -5.10 -6.31 -9.67
CA ALA A 293 -6.14 -5.31 -9.95
C ALA A 293 -5.88 -4.60 -11.29
N THR A 294 -4.64 -4.23 -11.58
CA THR A 294 -4.27 -3.63 -12.87
C THR A 294 -4.63 -4.57 -14.03
N PHE A 295 -4.29 -5.86 -13.90
CA PHE A 295 -4.64 -6.88 -14.89
C PHE A 295 -6.16 -7.03 -15.04
N LEU A 296 -6.90 -7.19 -13.93
CA LEU A 296 -8.35 -7.40 -13.96
C LEU A 296 -9.10 -6.18 -14.51
N VAL A 297 -8.70 -4.96 -14.14
CA VAL A 297 -9.29 -3.73 -14.68
C VAL A 297 -9.02 -3.62 -16.18
N ALA A 298 -7.79 -3.90 -16.63
CA ALA A 298 -7.48 -3.89 -18.05
C ALA A 298 -8.26 -4.97 -18.82
N ALA A 299 -8.52 -6.14 -18.21
CA ALA A 299 -9.37 -7.18 -18.78
C ALA A 299 -10.84 -6.72 -18.88
N VAL A 300 -11.37 -6.08 -17.85
CA VAL A 300 -12.73 -5.49 -17.86
C VAL A 300 -12.85 -4.46 -18.98
N ILE A 301 -11.91 -3.52 -19.09
CA ILE A 301 -11.93 -2.51 -20.17
C ILE A 301 -11.84 -3.17 -21.55
N THR A 302 -11.00 -4.21 -21.70
CA THR A 302 -10.86 -4.96 -22.96
C THR A 302 -12.16 -5.62 -23.39
N VAL A 303 -12.79 -6.37 -22.47
CA VAL A 303 -14.07 -7.04 -22.73
C VAL A 303 -15.17 -6.00 -22.95
N GLY A 304 -15.20 -4.94 -22.14
CA GLY A 304 -16.20 -3.87 -22.21
C GLY A 304 -16.15 -3.12 -23.52
N GLY A 305 -14.96 -2.76 -24.01
CA GLY A 305 -14.81 -2.13 -25.32
C GLY A 305 -15.23 -3.05 -26.47
N ALA A 306 -14.89 -4.34 -26.41
CA ALA A 306 -15.34 -5.31 -27.41
C ALA A 306 -16.88 -5.49 -27.41
N LEU A 307 -17.50 -5.53 -26.22
CA LEU A 307 -18.95 -5.61 -26.08
C LEU A 307 -19.64 -4.31 -26.51
N ALA A 308 -19.07 -3.15 -26.22
CA ALA A 308 -19.60 -1.87 -26.65
C ALA A 308 -19.65 -1.77 -28.19
N TRP A 309 -18.62 -2.30 -28.88
CA TRP A 309 -18.65 -2.45 -30.33
C TRP A 309 -19.74 -3.43 -30.79
N ALA A 310 -19.76 -4.64 -30.21
CA ALA A 310 -20.69 -5.70 -30.61
C ALA A 310 -22.16 -5.35 -30.36
N LEU A 311 -22.43 -4.49 -29.38
CA LEU A 311 -23.77 -3.98 -29.07
C LEU A 311 -24.09 -2.70 -29.83
N GLU A 312 -23.23 -2.19 -30.72
CA GLU A 312 -23.45 -0.92 -31.42
C GLU A 312 -23.68 0.24 -30.44
N ALA A 313 -22.94 0.25 -29.33
CA ALA A 313 -22.98 1.30 -28.31
C ALA A 313 -22.09 2.52 -28.66
N VAL A 314 -21.37 2.45 -29.77
CA VAL A 314 -20.40 3.47 -30.19
C VAL A 314 -20.58 3.73 -31.68
N ASP A 315 -20.73 4.99 -32.05
CA ASP A 315 -20.83 5.44 -33.44
C ASP A 315 -19.46 5.93 -33.94
N THR A 316 -18.55 4.99 -34.20
CA THR A 316 -17.21 5.27 -34.74
C THR A 316 -16.75 4.15 -35.67
N THR A 317 -15.65 4.36 -36.40
CA THR A 317 -15.03 3.29 -37.20
C THR A 317 -14.30 2.29 -36.31
N ALA A 318 -14.16 1.04 -36.80
CA ALA A 318 -13.46 -0.01 -36.05
C ALA A 318 -12.01 0.38 -35.70
N GLU A 319 -11.34 1.08 -36.61
CA GLU A 319 -10.01 1.64 -36.41
C GLU A 319 -9.94 2.60 -35.23
N VAL A 320 -10.87 3.55 -35.16
CA VAL A 320 -10.87 4.54 -34.06
C VAL A 320 -11.25 3.88 -32.75
N HIS A 321 -12.25 2.98 -32.78
CA HIS A 321 -12.72 2.27 -31.60
C HIS A 321 -11.64 1.39 -31.00
N PHE A 322 -11.05 0.45 -31.75
CA PHE A 322 -10.15 -0.56 -31.18
C PHE A 322 -8.75 -0.04 -30.79
N ARG A 323 -8.44 1.24 -31.02
CA ARG A 323 -7.18 1.86 -30.59
C ARG A 323 -6.94 1.76 -29.08
N PHE A 324 -7.99 1.70 -28.24
CA PHE A 324 -7.83 1.53 -26.80
C PHE A 324 -7.12 0.22 -26.41
N LEU A 325 -7.15 -0.81 -27.27
CA LEU A 325 -6.50 -2.10 -27.01
C LEU A 325 -4.99 -1.96 -26.82
N THR A 326 -4.37 -0.96 -27.43
CA THR A 326 -2.93 -0.69 -27.29
C THR A 326 -2.58 -0.39 -25.83
N GLY A 327 -3.42 0.40 -25.15
CA GLY A 327 -3.30 0.71 -23.73
C GLY A 327 -3.69 -0.46 -22.82
N THR A 328 -4.78 -1.17 -23.12
CA THR A 328 -5.20 -2.29 -22.26
C THR A 328 -4.29 -3.50 -22.36
N VAL A 329 -3.75 -3.82 -23.54
CA VAL A 329 -2.73 -4.87 -23.72
C VAL A 329 -1.46 -4.51 -22.95
N ALA A 330 -1.02 -3.25 -23.01
CA ALA A 330 0.12 -2.80 -22.21
C ALA A 330 -0.12 -2.98 -20.70
N ALA A 331 -1.30 -2.58 -20.22
CA ALA A 331 -1.69 -2.73 -18.83
C ALA A 331 -1.87 -4.20 -18.40
N LEU A 332 -2.37 -5.07 -19.29
CA LEU A 332 -2.46 -6.52 -19.05
C LEU A 332 -1.06 -7.13 -18.88
N VAL A 333 -0.14 -6.83 -19.79
CA VAL A 333 1.24 -7.35 -19.73
C VAL A 333 1.94 -6.85 -18.46
N LEU A 334 1.84 -5.55 -18.16
CA LEU A 334 2.44 -4.96 -16.97
C LEU A 334 1.83 -5.53 -15.67
N GLY A 335 0.50 -5.58 -15.60
CA GLY A 335 -0.24 -6.11 -14.45
C GLY A 335 0.13 -7.57 -14.19
N ALA A 336 0.18 -8.40 -15.23
CA ALA A 336 0.60 -9.79 -15.15
C ALA A 336 2.07 -9.93 -14.69
N ALA A 337 2.98 -9.11 -15.20
CA ALA A 337 4.39 -9.14 -14.80
C ALA A 337 4.58 -8.76 -13.32
N LEU A 338 3.96 -7.66 -12.87
CA LEU A 338 4.00 -7.22 -11.47
C LEU A 338 3.38 -8.26 -10.55
N TRP A 339 2.25 -8.81 -10.95
CA TRP A 339 1.55 -9.85 -10.21
C TRP A 339 2.39 -11.12 -10.07
N ALA A 340 2.94 -11.63 -11.18
CA ALA A 340 3.77 -12.83 -11.20
C ALA A 340 5.05 -12.65 -10.38
N TYR A 341 5.74 -11.51 -10.55
CA TYR A 341 6.98 -11.23 -9.81
C TYR A 341 6.76 -11.28 -8.29
N HIS A 342 5.76 -10.56 -7.78
CA HIS A 342 5.51 -10.51 -6.34
C HIS A 342 4.88 -11.80 -5.80
N TRP A 343 4.15 -12.55 -6.62
CA TRP A 343 3.68 -13.88 -6.25
C TRP A 343 4.84 -14.88 -6.10
N LEU A 344 5.82 -14.83 -7.01
CA LEU A 344 7.03 -15.65 -6.92
C LEU A 344 7.85 -15.29 -5.68
N GLU A 345 7.95 -14.01 -5.33
CA GLU A 345 8.63 -13.57 -4.11
C GLU A 345 7.90 -14.08 -2.86
N VAL A 346 6.57 -13.93 -2.79
CA VAL A 346 5.77 -14.46 -1.68
C VAL A 346 5.97 -15.95 -1.50
N GLN A 347 6.05 -16.71 -2.60
CA GLN A 347 6.30 -18.16 -2.56
C GLN A 347 7.73 -18.50 -2.11
N GLY A 348 8.74 -17.78 -2.60
CA GLY A 348 10.14 -18.00 -2.26
C GLY A 348 10.47 -17.69 -0.79
N GLU A 349 9.67 -16.87 -0.12
CA GLU A 349 9.84 -16.58 1.32
C GLU A 349 9.32 -17.68 2.24
N GLN A 350 8.44 -18.57 1.78
CA GLN A 350 7.81 -19.56 2.65
C GLN A 350 8.73 -20.76 2.85
N ALA A 351 9.38 -20.81 4.01
CA ALA A 351 10.30 -21.90 4.36
C ALA A 351 9.60 -23.26 4.56
N THR A 352 8.30 -23.27 4.88
CA THR A 352 7.54 -24.49 5.15
C THR A 352 6.32 -24.61 4.25
N ALA A 353 5.92 -25.85 3.97
CA ALA A 353 4.69 -26.14 3.22
C ALA A 353 3.44 -25.52 3.87
N LEU A 354 3.39 -25.48 5.20
CA LEU A 354 2.30 -24.85 5.97
C LEU A 354 2.25 -23.34 5.76
N ALA A 355 3.40 -22.66 5.78
CA ALA A 355 3.47 -21.21 5.56
C ALA A 355 3.08 -20.87 4.11
N LEU A 356 3.47 -21.70 3.14
CA LEU A 356 3.03 -21.60 1.76
C LEU A 356 1.53 -21.83 1.59
N ALA A 357 0.94 -22.78 2.32
CA ALA A 357 -0.50 -22.98 2.33
C ALA A 357 -1.26 -21.77 2.90
N ALA A 358 -0.74 -21.13 3.96
CA ALA A 358 -1.30 -19.90 4.53
C ALA A 358 -1.19 -18.71 3.55
N ALA A 359 -0.07 -18.57 2.85
CA ALA A 359 0.13 -17.56 1.81
C ALA A 359 -0.87 -17.72 0.66
N ARG A 360 -1.02 -18.94 0.13
CA ARG A 360 -2.01 -19.28 -0.91
C ARG A 360 -3.45 -19.02 -0.49
N ARG A 361 -3.75 -19.18 0.80
CA ARG A 361 -5.07 -18.90 1.37
C ARG A 361 -5.35 -17.41 1.41
N THR A 362 -4.39 -16.62 1.90
CA THR A 362 -4.47 -15.15 1.90
C THR A 362 -4.64 -14.61 0.48
N TYR A 363 -3.84 -15.11 -0.47
CA TYR A 363 -3.98 -14.80 -1.88
C TYR A 363 -5.37 -15.13 -2.44
N GLY A 364 -5.90 -16.33 -2.14
CA GLY A 364 -7.25 -16.71 -2.56
C GLY A 364 -8.33 -15.74 -2.07
N TYR A 365 -8.25 -15.31 -0.80
CA TYR A 365 -9.21 -14.34 -0.26
C TYR A 365 -9.07 -12.93 -0.84
N LEU A 366 -7.86 -12.50 -1.22
CA LEU A 366 -7.64 -11.23 -1.91
C LEU A 366 -8.26 -11.25 -3.31
N MET A 367 -8.04 -12.32 -4.07
CA MET A 367 -8.63 -12.47 -5.39
C MET A 367 -10.15 -12.60 -5.33
N ALA A 368 -10.68 -13.32 -4.33
CA ALA A 368 -12.12 -13.36 -4.08
C ALA A 368 -12.68 -11.96 -3.77
N ALA A 369 -11.98 -11.13 -3.00
CA ALA A 369 -12.42 -9.76 -2.70
C ALA A 369 -12.44 -8.87 -3.94
N LEU A 370 -11.40 -8.92 -4.79
CA LEU A 370 -11.35 -8.19 -6.06
C LEU A 370 -12.48 -8.64 -7.00
N GLY A 371 -12.68 -9.95 -7.12
CA GLY A 371 -13.80 -10.51 -7.89
C GLY A 371 -15.15 -10.05 -7.34
N LEU A 372 -15.39 -10.13 -6.03
CA LEU A 372 -16.63 -9.70 -5.40
C LEU A 372 -16.92 -8.22 -5.66
N GLY A 373 -15.91 -7.36 -5.59
CA GLY A 373 -16.04 -5.94 -5.93
C GLY A 373 -16.49 -5.72 -7.38
N ALA A 374 -15.91 -6.45 -8.33
CA ALA A 374 -16.31 -6.38 -9.73
C ALA A 374 -17.74 -6.91 -9.96
N VAL A 375 -18.14 -8.02 -9.33
CA VAL A 375 -19.51 -8.54 -9.42
C VAL A 375 -20.50 -7.57 -8.78
N ALA A 376 -20.18 -6.99 -7.62
CA ALA A 376 -21.02 -5.99 -6.98
C ALA A 376 -21.22 -4.76 -7.88
N ALA A 377 -20.15 -4.26 -8.51
CA ALA A 377 -20.23 -3.19 -9.49
C ALA A 377 -21.12 -3.56 -10.70
N ALA A 378 -21.01 -4.79 -11.22
CA ALA A 378 -21.88 -5.28 -12.28
C ALA A 378 -23.36 -5.26 -11.88
N VAL A 379 -23.69 -5.75 -10.68
CA VAL A 379 -25.07 -5.74 -10.15
C VAL A 379 -25.57 -4.31 -9.97
N ILE A 380 -24.74 -3.39 -9.47
CA ILE A 380 -25.11 -1.98 -9.35
C ILE A 380 -25.48 -1.40 -10.72
N VAL A 381 -24.61 -1.58 -11.73
CA VAL A 381 -24.90 -1.04 -13.07
C VAL A 381 -26.15 -1.68 -13.68
N LEU A 382 -26.34 -3.01 -13.56
CA LEU A 382 -27.53 -3.69 -14.06
C LEU A 382 -28.81 -3.25 -13.34
N ALA A 383 -28.76 -3.05 -12.03
CA ALA A 383 -29.91 -2.60 -11.25
C ALA A 383 -30.28 -1.14 -11.60
N ALA A 384 -29.29 -0.26 -11.79
CA ALA A 384 -29.52 1.11 -12.25
C ALA A 384 -30.15 1.12 -13.65
N LEU A 385 -29.64 0.28 -14.56
CA LEU A 385 -30.19 0.08 -15.89
C LEU A 385 -31.64 -0.41 -15.85
N ALA A 386 -31.95 -1.38 -14.98
CA ALA A 386 -33.31 -1.89 -14.80
C ALA A 386 -34.29 -0.85 -14.24
N VAL A 387 -33.84 -0.01 -13.30
CA VAL A 387 -34.65 1.10 -12.76
C VAL A 387 -34.96 2.10 -13.87
N ASN A 388 -33.96 2.54 -14.64
CA ASN A 388 -34.17 3.47 -15.74
C ASN A 388 -35.08 2.90 -16.82
N ALA A 389 -34.90 1.64 -17.22
CA ALA A 389 -35.76 0.98 -18.19
C ALA A 389 -37.23 0.94 -17.72
N GLY A 390 -37.46 0.72 -16.42
CA GLY A 390 -38.80 0.78 -15.84
C GLY A 390 -39.43 2.18 -15.85
N VAL A 391 -38.62 3.22 -15.58
CA VAL A 391 -39.06 4.63 -15.65
C VAL A 391 -39.40 5.01 -17.10
N GLU A 392 -38.59 4.58 -18.06
CA GLU A 392 -38.79 4.90 -19.48
C GLU A 392 -39.95 4.14 -20.12
N ALA A 393 -40.21 2.89 -19.70
CA ALA A 393 -41.43 2.18 -20.10
C ALA A 393 -42.72 2.92 -19.70
N ALA A 394 -42.64 3.79 -18.69
CA ALA A 394 -43.76 4.63 -18.24
C ALA A 394 -43.86 5.99 -18.97
N ASP A 395 -42.82 6.44 -19.68
CA ASP A 395 -42.83 7.67 -20.50
C ASP A 395 -42.09 7.48 -21.84
N PRO A 396 -42.82 7.12 -22.93
CA PRO A 396 -42.26 6.86 -24.25
C PRO A 396 -41.60 8.06 -24.95
N ARG A 397 -41.67 9.28 -24.38
CA ARG A 397 -41.08 10.50 -24.97
C ARG A 397 -39.61 10.72 -24.58
N ALA A 398 -39.06 9.91 -23.69
CA ALA A 398 -37.69 10.02 -23.17
C ALA A 398 -36.63 9.22 -23.98
N LEU A 399 -36.97 8.79 -25.20
CA LEU A 399 -36.13 7.92 -26.03
C LEU A 399 -34.88 8.63 -26.55
N ASP A 400 -33.77 8.42 -25.85
CA ASP A 400 -32.46 8.34 -26.50
C ASP A 400 -32.22 6.85 -26.85
N PRO A 401 -32.15 6.43 -28.12
CA PRO A 401 -31.99 5.02 -28.48
C PRO A 401 -30.70 4.35 -27.95
N ASP A 402 -29.69 5.13 -27.54
CA ASP A 402 -28.31 4.67 -27.40
C ASP A 402 -27.79 4.62 -25.94
N TRP A 403 -28.58 5.07 -24.94
CA TRP A 403 -28.08 5.27 -23.56
C TRP A 403 -27.76 3.97 -22.79
N TRP A 404 -28.43 2.85 -23.10
CA TRP A 404 -28.36 1.62 -22.30
C TRP A 404 -27.24 0.67 -22.76
N ARG A 405 -26.87 0.69 -24.04
CA ARG A 405 -25.95 -0.30 -24.63
C ARG A 405 -24.55 -0.21 -24.03
N GLY A 406 -24.06 1.00 -23.81
CA GLY A 406 -22.76 1.24 -23.16
C GLY A 406 -22.74 0.78 -21.69
N GLN A 407 -23.82 1.05 -20.94
CA GLN A 407 -23.95 0.60 -19.55
C GLN A 407 -24.04 -0.92 -19.46
N LEU A 408 -24.79 -1.55 -20.38
CA LEU A 408 -24.88 -3.00 -20.46
C LEU A 408 -23.52 -3.63 -20.79
N ALA A 409 -22.77 -3.08 -21.76
CA ALA A 409 -21.41 -3.53 -22.08
C ALA A 409 -20.49 -3.47 -20.85
N ALA A 410 -20.54 -2.37 -20.09
CA ALA A 410 -19.77 -2.21 -18.86
C ALA A 410 -20.17 -3.25 -17.80
N ALA A 411 -21.47 -3.41 -17.53
CA ALA A 411 -21.98 -4.40 -16.60
C ALA A 411 -21.58 -5.84 -16.97
N LEU A 412 -21.76 -6.21 -18.24
CA LEU A 412 -21.40 -7.53 -18.74
C LEU A 412 -19.90 -7.79 -18.64
N SER A 413 -19.06 -6.79 -18.93
CA SER A 413 -17.60 -6.94 -18.80
C SER A 413 -17.16 -7.15 -17.35
N LEU A 414 -17.74 -6.39 -16.41
CA LEU A 414 -17.53 -6.57 -14.97
C LEU A 414 -17.99 -7.95 -14.51
N GLY A 415 -19.13 -8.44 -15.03
CA GLY A 415 -19.64 -9.78 -14.76
C GLY A 415 -18.74 -10.89 -15.32
N ILE A 416 -18.36 -10.81 -16.60
CA ILE A 416 -17.52 -11.79 -17.30
C ILE A 416 -16.15 -11.97 -16.63
N VAL A 417 -15.56 -10.89 -16.13
CA VAL A 417 -14.26 -10.96 -15.44
C VAL A 417 -14.45 -11.23 -13.94
N GLY A 418 -15.39 -10.54 -13.30
CA GLY A 418 -15.61 -10.57 -11.86
C GLY A 418 -16.19 -11.89 -11.36
N VAL A 419 -17.20 -12.44 -12.05
CA VAL A 419 -17.88 -13.67 -11.62
C VAL A 419 -16.92 -14.84 -11.58
N PRO A 420 -16.14 -15.18 -12.64
CA PRO A 420 -15.17 -16.27 -12.57
C PRO A 420 -14.11 -16.04 -11.50
N THR A 421 -13.61 -14.82 -11.36
CA THR A 421 -12.59 -14.49 -10.35
C THR A 421 -13.13 -14.73 -8.94
N TRP A 422 -14.33 -14.20 -8.62
CA TRP A 422 -14.96 -14.42 -7.33
C TRP A 422 -15.29 -15.90 -7.11
N ALA A 423 -16.00 -16.51 -8.05
CA ALA A 423 -16.45 -17.90 -8.03
C ALA A 423 -15.32 -18.88 -7.75
N LEU A 424 -14.26 -18.83 -8.56
CA LEU A 424 -13.14 -19.77 -8.48
C LEU A 424 -12.45 -19.63 -7.12
N HIS A 425 -12.13 -18.41 -6.70
CA HIS A 425 -11.37 -18.21 -5.48
C HIS A 425 -12.19 -18.38 -4.19
N TRP A 426 -13.46 -17.99 -4.21
CA TRP A 426 -14.37 -18.13 -3.08
C TRP A 426 -14.84 -19.58 -2.91
N TRP A 427 -15.36 -20.23 -3.96
CA TRP A 427 -15.89 -21.60 -3.83
C TRP A 427 -14.81 -22.64 -3.54
N GLN A 428 -13.60 -22.49 -4.11
CA GLN A 428 -12.46 -23.37 -3.77
C GLN A 428 -12.09 -23.30 -2.28
N ARG A 429 -12.33 -22.16 -1.62
CA ARG A 429 -12.08 -21.99 -0.18
C ARG A 429 -13.28 -22.36 0.67
N GLN A 430 -14.48 -22.05 0.19
CA GLN A 430 -15.72 -22.40 0.87
C GLN A 430 -15.94 -23.91 0.93
N SER A 431 -15.52 -24.68 -0.08
CA SER A 431 -15.58 -26.15 -0.05
C SER A 431 -14.67 -26.77 1.03
N ARG A 432 -13.66 -26.04 1.47
CA ARG A 432 -12.72 -26.41 2.55
C ARG A 432 -13.08 -25.79 3.90
N ALA A 433 -14.27 -25.19 4.03
CA ALA A 433 -14.69 -24.51 5.27
C ALA A 433 -14.83 -25.45 6.48
N ALA A 434 -14.95 -26.76 6.26
CA ALA A 434 -14.97 -27.75 7.33
C ALA A 434 -13.56 -28.06 7.89
N ASP A 435 -12.50 -27.69 7.17
CA ASP A 435 -11.13 -27.99 7.58
C ASP A 435 -10.76 -27.15 8.82
N PRO A 436 -10.22 -27.77 9.89
CA PRO A 436 -9.88 -27.05 11.12
C PRO A 436 -8.90 -25.89 10.92
N GLU A 437 -8.03 -25.99 9.91
CA GLU A 437 -7.12 -24.91 9.54
C GLU A 437 -7.87 -23.73 8.89
N GLU A 438 -8.87 -24.00 8.04
CA GLU A 438 -9.65 -22.97 7.35
C GLU A 438 -10.55 -22.21 8.32
N GLN A 439 -11.10 -22.91 9.31
CA GLN A 439 -11.87 -22.30 10.39
C GLN A 439 -11.03 -21.36 11.25
N ARG A 440 -9.75 -21.69 11.48
CA ARG A 440 -8.85 -20.87 12.28
C ARG A 440 -8.20 -19.73 11.50
N ALA A 441 -8.34 -19.70 10.18
CA ALA A 441 -7.65 -18.74 9.31
C ALA A 441 -8.19 -17.31 9.48
N THR A 442 -7.29 -16.39 9.85
CA THR A 442 -7.60 -14.97 9.97
C THR A 442 -8.00 -14.33 8.65
N SER A 443 -7.44 -14.79 7.52
CA SER A 443 -7.81 -14.32 6.18
C SER A 443 -9.28 -14.58 5.84
N ARG A 444 -9.83 -15.73 6.24
CA ARG A 444 -11.24 -16.08 6.06
C ARG A 444 -12.14 -15.15 6.86
N ARG A 445 -11.87 -15.02 8.16
CA ARG A 445 -12.61 -14.13 9.05
C ARG A 445 -12.60 -12.69 8.55
N LEU A 446 -11.43 -12.21 8.12
CA LEU A 446 -11.29 -10.85 7.60
C LEU A 446 -12.12 -10.66 6.32
N TYR A 447 -12.01 -11.57 5.36
CA TYR A 447 -12.78 -11.51 4.11
C TYR A 447 -14.30 -11.50 4.37
N VAL A 448 -14.82 -12.47 5.12
CA VAL A 448 -16.27 -12.61 5.33
C VAL A 448 -16.82 -11.40 6.11
N ARG A 449 -16.11 -10.94 7.14
CA ARG A 449 -16.51 -9.75 7.90
C ARG A 449 -16.43 -8.48 7.05
N ALA A 450 -15.36 -8.30 6.28
CA ALA A 450 -15.22 -7.15 5.39
C ALA A 450 -16.33 -7.12 4.35
N ALA A 451 -16.67 -8.27 3.74
CA ALA A 451 -17.78 -8.37 2.79
C ALA A 451 -19.14 -8.04 3.45
N ALA A 452 -19.42 -8.58 4.64
CA ALA A 452 -20.66 -8.30 5.36
C ALA A 452 -20.77 -6.81 5.76
N VAL A 453 -19.70 -6.22 6.29
CA VAL A 453 -19.65 -4.80 6.68
C VAL A 453 -19.75 -3.90 5.46
N ALA A 454 -19.04 -4.20 4.37
CA ALA A 454 -19.12 -3.43 3.13
C ALA A 454 -20.54 -3.42 2.57
N SER A 455 -21.21 -4.58 2.51
CA SER A 455 -22.61 -4.67 2.08
C SER A 455 -23.55 -3.89 3.01
N LEU A 456 -23.36 -3.96 4.33
CA LEU A 456 -24.15 -3.19 5.29
C LEU A 456 -23.97 -1.68 5.10
N LEU A 457 -22.73 -1.20 5.02
CA LEU A 457 -22.44 0.22 4.83
C LEU A 457 -22.94 0.73 3.48
N ALA A 458 -22.77 -0.05 2.41
CA ALA A 458 -23.31 0.26 1.10
C ALA A 458 -24.84 0.36 1.12
N GLY A 459 -25.52 -0.63 1.72
CA GLY A 459 -26.97 -0.63 1.86
C GLY A 459 -27.49 0.55 2.68
N LEU A 460 -26.86 0.86 3.82
CA LEU A 460 -27.21 2.03 4.65
C LEU A 460 -26.97 3.33 3.89
N GLY A 461 -25.82 3.51 3.24
CA GLY A 461 -25.51 4.70 2.46
C GLY A 461 -26.48 4.90 1.28
N GLY A 462 -26.75 3.84 0.53
CA GLY A 462 -27.73 3.84 -0.56
C GLY A 462 -29.14 4.15 -0.07
N LEU A 463 -29.57 3.53 1.03
CA LEU A 463 -30.88 3.81 1.63
C LEU A 463 -30.99 5.25 2.15
N SER A 464 -29.97 5.76 2.83
CA SER A 464 -29.94 7.14 3.30
C SER A 464 -30.03 8.13 2.14
N HIS A 465 -29.28 7.91 1.06
CA HIS A 465 -29.34 8.78 -0.11
C HIS A 465 -30.69 8.68 -0.84
N PHE A 466 -31.26 7.47 -0.96
CA PHE A 466 -32.61 7.28 -1.48
C PHE A 466 -33.66 8.05 -0.66
N LEU A 467 -33.63 7.93 0.67
CA LEU A 467 -34.56 8.63 1.56
C LEU A 467 -34.40 10.14 1.46
N TYR A 468 -33.17 10.64 1.32
CA TYR A 468 -32.92 12.06 1.05
C TYR A 468 -33.62 12.52 -0.24
N VAL A 469 -33.42 11.81 -1.36
CA VAL A 469 -34.04 12.14 -2.64
C VAL A 469 -35.57 12.08 -2.56
N LEU A 470 -36.11 11.08 -1.87
CA LEU A 470 -37.55 10.93 -1.66
C LEU A 470 -38.13 12.12 -0.87
N LEU A 471 -37.50 12.48 0.25
CA LEU A 471 -37.95 13.59 1.09
C LEU A 471 -37.82 14.93 0.36
N ASP A 472 -36.69 15.18 -0.32
CA ASP A 472 -36.48 16.37 -1.16
C ASP A 472 -37.59 16.53 -2.20
N ALA A 473 -37.90 15.45 -2.92
CA ALA A 473 -38.93 15.46 -3.93
C ALA A 473 -40.35 15.68 -3.36
N VAL A 474 -40.67 15.09 -2.20
CA VAL A 474 -41.96 15.29 -1.53
C VAL A 474 -42.11 16.73 -1.04
N LEU A 475 -41.04 17.31 -0.48
CA LEU A 475 -41.04 18.70 -0.01
C LEU A 475 -41.18 19.70 -1.16
N ASP A 476 -40.55 19.42 -2.30
CA ASP A 476 -40.61 20.25 -3.51
C ASP A 476 -41.83 19.97 -4.40
N GLY A 477 -42.70 19.03 -4.04
CA GLY A 477 -43.90 18.67 -4.82
C GLY A 477 -43.60 18.05 -6.18
N ARG A 478 -42.44 17.40 -6.36
CA ARG A 478 -42.01 16.77 -7.62
C ARG A 478 -42.72 15.42 -7.86
N ALA A 479 -42.84 15.01 -9.12
CA ALA A 479 -43.52 13.77 -9.50
C ALA A 479 -42.68 12.51 -9.19
N GLY A 480 -43.35 11.36 -8.97
CA GLY A 480 -42.70 10.10 -8.56
C GLY A 480 -41.72 9.50 -9.58
N GLY A 481 -41.89 9.77 -10.88
CA GLY A 481 -40.97 9.30 -11.93
C GLY A 481 -39.58 9.93 -11.82
N ASP A 482 -39.51 11.20 -11.42
CA ASP A 482 -38.25 11.91 -11.20
C ASP A 482 -37.49 11.35 -10.00
N ILE A 483 -38.22 10.88 -8.97
CA ILE A 483 -37.65 10.25 -7.78
C ILE A 483 -36.91 8.96 -8.14
N LEU A 484 -37.52 8.10 -8.95
CA LEU A 484 -36.90 6.84 -9.40
C LEU A 484 -35.65 7.10 -10.25
N ARG A 485 -35.72 8.05 -11.19
CA ARG A 485 -34.57 8.41 -12.05
C ARG A 485 -33.40 8.99 -11.25
N GLN A 486 -33.68 9.89 -10.30
CA GLN A 486 -32.64 10.51 -9.46
C GLN A 486 -32.05 9.54 -8.45
N SER A 487 -32.81 8.52 -8.03
CA SER A 487 -32.37 7.55 -7.03
C SER A 487 -31.89 6.22 -7.59
N GLN A 488 -31.78 6.06 -8.91
CA GLN A 488 -31.37 4.83 -9.58
C GLN A 488 -30.07 4.21 -9.00
N TRP A 489 -29.06 5.03 -8.70
CA TRP A 489 -27.78 4.57 -8.16
C TRP A 489 -27.91 4.17 -6.69
N SER A 490 -28.74 4.87 -5.93
CA SER A 490 -29.08 4.52 -4.54
C SER A 490 -29.78 3.17 -4.46
N LEU A 491 -30.81 2.97 -5.30
CA LEU A 491 -31.56 1.73 -5.40
C LEU A 491 -30.67 0.58 -5.89
N ALA A 492 -29.78 0.85 -6.84
CA ALA A 492 -28.82 -0.12 -7.34
C ALA A 492 -27.81 -0.58 -6.28
N VAL A 493 -27.28 0.34 -5.48
CA VAL A 493 -26.38 0.03 -4.36
C VAL A 493 -27.11 -0.80 -3.30
N VAL A 494 -28.37 -0.46 -2.99
CA VAL A 494 -29.22 -1.25 -2.08
C VAL A 494 -29.46 -2.66 -2.65
N ALA A 495 -29.74 -2.78 -3.95
CA ALA A 495 -29.93 -4.08 -4.60
C ALA A 495 -28.67 -4.96 -4.50
N ALA A 496 -27.48 -4.40 -4.75
CA ALA A 496 -26.22 -5.11 -4.56
C ALA A 496 -25.97 -5.51 -3.10
N ALA A 497 -26.25 -4.61 -2.15
CA ALA A 497 -26.16 -4.91 -0.72
C ALA A 497 -27.07 -6.08 -0.30
N ILE A 498 -28.30 -6.12 -0.82
CA ILE A 498 -29.26 -7.21 -0.59
C ILE A 498 -28.79 -8.51 -1.27
N ALA A 499 -28.17 -8.43 -2.45
CA ALA A 499 -27.68 -9.61 -3.16
C ALA A 499 -26.53 -10.31 -2.42
N PHE A 500 -25.58 -9.56 -1.85
CA PHE A 500 -24.36 -10.12 -1.26
C PHE A 500 -24.33 -10.14 0.27
N GLY A 501 -25.02 -9.20 0.93
CA GLY A 501 -25.01 -9.04 2.38
C GLY A 501 -25.55 -10.24 3.14
N PRO A 502 -26.78 -10.72 2.89
CA PRO A 502 -27.37 -11.87 3.58
C PRO A 502 -26.50 -13.13 3.45
N TYR A 503 -25.95 -13.39 2.26
CA TYR A 503 -25.08 -14.54 2.04
C TYR A 503 -23.84 -14.50 2.95
N HIS A 504 -23.08 -13.41 2.92
CA HIS A 504 -21.85 -13.29 3.73
C HIS A 504 -22.17 -13.20 5.23
N TRP A 505 -23.32 -12.63 5.61
CA TRP A 505 -23.79 -12.64 6.99
C TRP A 505 -24.07 -14.06 7.49
N LEU A 506 -24.80 -14.87 6.72
CA LEU A 506 -25.09 -16.27 7.08
C LEU A 506 -23.82 -17.10 7.18
N VAL A 507 -22.87 -16.90 6.26
CA VAL A 507 -21.55 -17.57 6.34
C VAL A 507 -20.79 -17.13 7.59
N MET A 508 -20.84 -15.86 7.96
CA MET A 508 -20.22 -15.36 9.19
C MET A 508 -20.84 -16.02 10.44
N MET A 509 -22.17 -16.12 10.50
CA MET A 509 -22.86 -16.78 11.61
C MET A 509 -22.51 -18.27 11.69
N GLU A 510 -22.44 -18.94 10.55
CA GLU A 510 -22.05 -20.35 10.48
C GLU A 510 -20.59 -20.57 10.91
N ASP A 511 -19.67 -19.71 10.48
CA ASP A 511 -18.27 -19.76 10.91
C ASP A 511 -18.17 -19.55 12.44
N GLN A 512 -18.92 -18.61 13.03
CA GLN A 512 -18.98 -18.42 14.49
C GLN A 512 -19.53 -19.65 15.24
N ARG A 513 -20.58 -20.28 14.70
CA ARG A 513 -21.15 -21.51 15.27
C ARG A 513 -20.15 -22.67 15.22
N ARG A 514 -19.33 -22.77 14.18
CA ARG A 514 -18.28 -23.78 14.04
C ARG A 514 -17.13 -23.51 14.99
N GLU A 515 -16.68 -22.26 15.11
CA GLU A 515 -15.66 -21.84 16.08
C GLU A 515 -16.05 -22.21 17.51
N ALA A 516 -17.34 -22.08 17.88
CA ALA A 516 -17.83 -22.48 19.20
C ALA A 516 -17.81 -24.00 19.46
N LYS A 517 -17.82 -24.83 18.41
CA LYS A 517 -17.82 -26.30 18.50
C LYS A 517 -16.42 -26.90 18.49
N VAL A 518 -15.44 -26.20 17.93
CA VAL A 518 -14.05 -26.63 17.96
C VAL A 518 -13.51 -26.37 19.36
N PRO A 519 -13.04 -27.41 20.10
CA PRO A 519 -12.40 -27.19 21.39
C PRO A 519 -11.32 -26.12 21.24
N PRO A 520 -11.23 -25.14 22.17
CA PRO A 520 -10.17 -24.15 22.12
C PRO A 520 -8.86 -24.91 21.95
N ALA A 521 -8.06 -24.50 20.95
CA ALA A 521 -6.77 -25.12 20.73
C ALA A 521 -6.07 -25.15 22.10
N PRO A 522 -5.59 -26.31 22.55
CA PRO A 522 -5.06 -26.47 23.89
C PRO A 522 -4.05 -25.35 24.15
N ARG A 523 -4.51 -24.38 24.94
CA ARG A 523 -3.68 -23.26 25.36
C ARG A 523 -2.89 -23.83 26.49
N LEU A 524 -1.59 -23.92 26.27
CA LEU A 524 -0.67 -24.08 27.36
C LEU A 524 -1.05 -23.10 28.47
N ALA A 525 -1.15 -23.60 29.70
CA ALA A 525 -1.38 -22.76 30.87
C ALA A 525 -0.29 -21.68 31.02
N LYS A 526 0.85 -21.85 30.32
CA LYS A 526 2.00 -20.95 30.30
C LYS A 526 2.48 -20.68 28.87
N ALA A 527 2.86 -19.46 28.55
CA ALA A 527 3.54 -19.14 27.31
C ALA A 527 4.97 -19.71 27.33
N VAL A 528 5.17 -20.87 26.71
CA VAL A 528 6.46 -21.54 26.62
C VAL A 528 7.20 -21.09 25.37
N THR A 529 8.41 -20.58 25.53
CA THR A 529 9.37 -20.32 24.45
C THR A 529 10.50 -21.31 24.57
N VAL A 530 10.85 -22.01 23.48
CA VAL A 530 11.87 -23.05 23.46
C VAL A 530 13.01 -22.61 22.54
N LEU A 531 14.22 -22.50 23.08
CA LEU A 531 15.45 -22.24 22.35
C LEU A 531 16.15 -23.56 22.08
N VAL A 532 16.24 -23.96 20.81
CA VAL A 532 16.81 -25.25 20.38
C VAL A 532 17.80 -25.07 19.21
N PRO A 533 18.82 -25.92 19.09
CA PRO A 533 19.65 -26.01 17.89
C PRO A 533 18.86 -26.54 16.67
N GLY A 534 19.47 -26.46 15.49
CA GLY A 534 18.82 -26.73 14.19
C GLY A 534 18.29 -28.16 14.00
N ASP A 535 18.78 -29.12 14.79
CA ASP A 535 18.37 -30.53 14.83
C ASP A 535 17.26 -30.83 15.85
N GLY A 536 16.72 -29.80 16.54
CA GLY A 536 15.82 -29.97 17.67
C GLY A 536 14.33 -30.15 17.41
N GLU A 537 13.94 -30.37 16.16
CA GLU A 537 12.54 -30.56 15.77
C GLU A 537 11.85 -31.75 16.48
N PRO A 538 12.49 -32.92 16.66
CA PRO A 538 11.89 -34.05 17.39
C PRO A 538 11.62 -33.74 18.88
N PHE A 539 12.52 -32.98 19.52
CA PHE A 539 12.36 -32.56 20.91
C PHE A 539 11.18 -31.60 21.07
N VAL A 540 11.02 -30.63 20.15
CA VAL A 540 9.89 -29.71 20.15
C VAL A 540 8.58 -30.48 19.97
N GLN A 541 8.51 -31.41 19.00
CA GLN A 541 7.30 -32.20 18.78
C GLN A 541 6.90 -33.02 20.02
N GLY A 542 7.85 -33.75 20.62
CA GLY A 542 7.58 -34.52 21.84
C GLY A 542 7.15 -33.64 23.02
N LEU A 543 7.72 -32.43 23.13
CA LEU A 543 7.33 -31.48 24.16
C LEU A 543 5.93 -30.90 23.91
N GLU A 544 5.58 -30.56 22.67
CA GLU A 544 4.24 -30.10 22.29
C GLU A 544 3.17 -31.17 22.52
N GLU A 545 3.47 -32.44 22.24
CA GLU A 545 2.59 -33.57 22.52
C GLU A 545 2.32 -33.71 24.03
N ARG A 546 3.34 -33.54 24.86
CA ARG A 546 3.22 -33.71 26.33
C ARG A 546 2.55 -32.53 27.01
N LEU A 547 2.87 -31.32 26.56
CA LEU A 547 2.26 -30.08 26.99
C LEU A 547 0.85 -29.91 26.42
N GLY A 548 0.51 -30.70 25.41
CA GLY A 548 -0.75 -30.67 24.71
C GLY A 548 -0.94 -29.44 23.84
N GLY A 549 0.02 -28.52 23.70
CA GLY A 549 -0.16 -27.26 22.97
C GLY A 549 1.14 -26.76 22.32
N ARG A 550 1.00 -25.90 21.31
CA ARG A 550 2.14 -25.38 20.56
C ARG A 550 3.02 -24.44 21.39
N VAL A 551 4.33 -24.60 21.27
CA VAL A 551 5.33 -23.74 21.93
C VAL A 551 5.93 -22.74 20.94
N ARG A 552 6.43 -21.61 21.44
CA ARG A 552 7.15 -20.66 20.59
C ARG A 552 8.59 -21.11 20.43
N VAL A 553 9.00 -21.52 19.23
CA VAL A 553 10.37 -21.98 18.98
C VAL A 553 11.27 -20.82 18.55
N LEU A 554 12.46 -20.75 19.14
CA LEU A 554 13.58 -19.93 18.71
C LEU A 554 14.71 -20.89 18.32
N GLN A 555 15.27 -20.71 17.13
CA GLN A 555 16.43 -21.51 16.71
C GLN A 555 17.72 -20.79 17.10
N ARG A 556 18.66 -21.56 17.65
CA ARG A 556 20.03 -21.09 17.93
C ARG A 556 20.80 -20.98 16.62
N ALA A 557 21.49 -19.87 16.42
CA ALA A 557 22.34 -19.62 15.25
C ALA A 557 23.81 -20.06 15.46
N ASP A 558 24.16 -20.48 16.67
CA ASP A 558 25.53 -20.85 17.04
C ASP A 558 25.94 -22.16 16.36
N PRO A 559 27.05 -22.20 15.61
CA PRO A 559 27.52 -23.42 14.94
C PRO A 559 28.06 -24.44 15.94
N GLY A 560 27.73 -25.72 15.73
CA GLY A 560 28.25 -26.85 16.53
C GLY A 560 27.49 -27.19 17.80
N VAL A 561 26.36 -26.52 18.07
CA VAL A 561 25.45 -26.88 19.16
C VAL A 561 24.51 -27.96 18.65
N ALA A 562 24.57 -29.16 19.22
CA ALA A 562 23.65 -30.25 18.96
C ALA A 562 22.83 -30.55 20.22
N LEU A 563 21.63 -31.10 20.03
CA LEU A 563 20.84 -31.60 21.15
C LEU A 563 21.35 -32.97 21.61
N PRO A 564 21.45 -33.22 22.93
CA PRO A 564 21.59 -34.58 23.42
C PRO A 564 20.36 -35.40 23.03
N ALA A 565 20.55 -36.69 22.76
CA ALA A 565 19.45 -37.62 22.53
C ALA A 565 18.64 -37.77 23.83
N LEU A 566 17.53 -37.04 23.93
CA LEU A 566 16.65 -37.06 25.09
C LEU A 566 15.66 -38.21 24.96
N SER A 567 15.53 -39.03 26.01
CA SER A 567 14.51 -40.08 26.06
C SER A 567 13.11 -39.47 26.23
N PRO A 568 12.04 -40.20 25.86
CA PRO A 568 10.66 -39.76 26.10
C PRO A 568 10.37 -39.45 27.58
N GLU A 569 11.02 -40.13 28.54
CA GLU A 569 10.87 -39.81 29.96
C GLU A 569 11.46 -38.43 30.30
N ALA A 570 12.63 -38.10 29.75
CA ALA A 570 13.28 -36.80 29.97
C ALA A 570 12.44 -35.62 29.44
N ILE A 571 11.74 -35.80 28.31
CA ILE A 571 10.80 -34.80 27.78
C ILE A 571 9.61 -34.62 28.75
N GLY A 572 9.15 -35.70 29.37
CA GLY A 572 8.14 -35.67 30.43
C GLY A 572 8.56 -34.85 31.65
N GLU A 573 9.80 -35.03 32.12
CA GLU A 573 10.34 -34.25 33.24
C GLU A 573 10.45 -32.75 32.91
N VAL A 574 10.82 -32.40 31.69
CA VAL A 574 10.85 -31.01 31.22
C VAL A 574 9.44 -30.40 31.24
N ALA A 575 8.42 -31.14 30.77
CA ALA A 575 7.04 -30.70 30.81
C ALA A 575 6.55 -30.45 32.26
N GLU A 576 6.93 -31.31 33.22
CA GLU A 576 6.62 -31.09 34.63
C GLU A 576 7.32 -29.86 35.21
N ARG A 577 8.60 -29.64 34.87
CA ARG A 577 9.36 -28.45 35.30
C ARG A 577 8.72 -27.17 34.77
N ILE A 578 8.25 -27.17 33.52
CA ILE A 578 7.47 -26.08 32.94
C ILE A 578 6.18 -25.87 33.74
N ALA A 579 5.44 -26.93 34.06
CA ALA A 579 4.20 -26.84 34.84
C ALA A 579 4.42 -26.28 36.27
N ARG A 580 5.56 -26.57 36.90
CA ARG A 580 5.90 -26.07 38.26
C ARG A 580 6.58 -24.69 38.30
N ALA A 581 7.01 -24.13 37.16
CA ALA A 581 7.69 -22.82 37.12
C ALA A 581 6.81 -21.66 37.69
N PRO A 582 7.34 -20.71 38.48
CA PRO A 582 6.53 -19.71 39.20
C PRO A 582 5.92 -18.56 38.36
N GLY A 583 5.85 -18.67 37.04
CA GLY A 583 5.32 -17.61 36.16
C GLY A 583 4.53 -18.14 34.96
N GLN A 584 3.83 -17.22 34.29
CA GLN A 584 3.05 -17.53 33.09
C GLN A 584 3.88 -17.57 31.80
N ARG A 585 5.15 -17.15 31.84
CA ARG A 585 6.08 -17.25 30.71
C ARG A 585 7.28 -18.09 31.11
N VAL A 586 7.62 -19.03 30.25
CA VAL A 586 8.69 -20.00 30.51
C VAL A 586 9.61 -20.04 29.30
N LEU A 587 10.90 -19.87 29.50
CA LEU A 587 11.95 -20.06 28.51
C LEU A 587 12.64 -21.40 28.77
N VAL A 588 12.56 -22.30 27.81
CA VAL A 588 13.27 -23.58 27.82
C VAL A 588 14.49 -23.41 26.93
N VAL A 589 15.69 -23.64 27.46
CA VAL A 589 16.93 -23.66 26.69
C VAL A 589 17.42 -25.10 26.65
N ALA A 590 17.52 -25.66 25.45
CA ALA A 590 17.99 -27.02 25.26
C ALA A 590 19.28 -26.99 24.42
N ASP A 591 20.36 -27.53 24.99
CA ASP A 591 21.68 -27.61 24.36
C ASP A 591 22.47 -28.83 24.82
N ALA A 592 23.74 -28.92 24.41
CA ALA A 592 24.63 -30.03 24.73
C ALA A 592 24.83 -30.23 26.24
N GLU A 593 24.61 -29.21 27.08
CA GLU A 593 24.69 -29.31 28.54
C GLU A 593 23.38 -29.80 29.18
N GLY A 594 22.31 -29.94 28.39
CA GLY A 594 21.00 -30.45 28.81
C GLY A 594 19.87 -29.43 28.63
N VAL A 595 18.77 -29.63 29.37
CA VAL A 595 17.57 -28.78 29.28
C VAL A 595 17.39 -27.95 30.55
N ARG A 596 17.40 -26.62 30.39
CA ARG A 596 17.16 -25.65 31.46
C ARG A 596 15.83 -24.94 31.24
N VAL A 597 15.09 -24.74 32.34
CA VAL A 597 13.77 -24.10 32.34
C VAL A 597 13.83 -22.84 33.21
N TYR A 598 13.54 -21.70 32.61
CA TYR A 598 13.55 -20.39 33.25
C TYR A 598 12.14 -19.80 33.24
N SER A 599 11.71 -19.25 34.37
CA SER A 599 10.51 -18.41 34.44
C SER A 599 10.95 -16.96 34.26
N TYR A 600 10.20 -16.16 33.49
CA TYR A 600 10.51 -14.74 33.26
C TYR A 600 9.26 -13.87 33.12
#